data_AF-A0A3M2LE45-F1
#
_entry.id   AF-A0A3M2LE45-F1
#
_cell.length_a   1.000
_cell.length_b   1.000
_cell.length_c   1.000
_cell.angle_alpha   90.00
_cell.angle_beta   90.00
_cell.angle_gamma   90.00
#
_symmetry.space_group_name_H-M   'P 1'
#
loop_
_entity.id
_entity.type
_entity.pdbx_description
1 polymer ?
#
loop_
_entity_poly.entity_id
_entity_poly.type
_entity_poly.pdbx_seq_one_letter_code
_entity_poly.pdbx_strand_id
1 'polypeptide(L)'
;MSTPLRAATSLLTDQYELTMLAAALADGSAARDCSFEVFARRLPPGRRYGVVAGTARLLDALAEFRFAEPELEVVAAFSDERTLNWLREFTFGGDIDGYREGELYFPGSPILTVRGSFAECVVLETLILSILNHDSAIASAAARMVSAAGGRQLIEMGSRRTHELAAPASARAAYLAGFDATSNLEAVRSFGIPGAGTSAHAFTLLHSGSDGAHEAAAFRSQIETLGLGTTLLVDTYDIAQGVATAIEVAGPELGAVRIDSGDLGVMARQVREQLDALGAVRTRIVVSGDLDEYAIAALRAEPVDSYGVGTALVVGSGAPTAGMVYKLVEVQGRPVAKRSSHKESRGGTKRAVRLSRRSGTIVEELVLRAGQDAPAQEAFTVRDLQIPLVRGGKPVADLPTLAQSRELVARGLISLPWEGLKLSAGEPAIPTTFLQ
;
A
#
# COMPACT_ATOMS: atom_id res chain seq x y z
N MET A 1 -24.40 -18.97 -16.04
CA MET A 1 -23.31 -19.32 -15.09
C MET A 1 -22.99 -18.05 -14.32
N SER A 2 -23.37 -18.00 -13.05
CA SER A 2 -23.08 -16.89 -12.15
C SER A 2 -21.56 -16.80 -11.98
N THR A 3 -20.97 -15.67 -12.34
CA THR A 3 -19.57 -15.37 -12.07
C THR A 3 -19.41 -15.26 -10.56
N PRO A 4 -18.61 -16.10 -9.88
CA PRO A 4 -18.42 -15.94 -8.46
C PRO A 4 -17.48 -14.76 -8.16
N LEU A 5 -17.90 -13.95 -7.19
CA LEU A 5 -17.08 -13.17 -6.25
C LEU A 5 -16.40 -11.89 -6.74
N ARG A 6 -17.17 -10.91 -7.20
CA ARG A 6 -16.88 -9.52 -6.79
C ARG A 6 -17.97 -9.12 -5.82
N ALA A 7 -17.65 -9.04 -4.53
CA ALA A 7 -18.59 -8.54 -3.54
C ALA A 7 -19.07 -7.14 -3.97
N ALA A 8 -20.38 -6.90 -3.93
CA ALA A 8 -20.91 -5.56 -4.19
C ALA A 8 -20.27 -4.57 -3.22
N THR A 9 -19.69 -3.50 -3.75
CA THR A 9 -18.96 -2.52 -2.92
C THR A 9 -19.89 -1.80 -1.95
N SER A 10 -21.18 -1.76 -2.25
CA SER A 10 -22.26 -1.18 -1.43
C SER A 10 -22.52 -1.92 -0.11
N LEU A 11 -22.25 -3.22 -0.02
CA LEU A 11 -22.32 -3.98 1.25
C LEU A 11 -20.96 -4.08 1.97
N LEU A 12 -19.89 -3.52 1.41
CA LEU A 12 -18.61 -3.33 2.12
C LEU A 12 -18.69 -2.10 3.04
N THR A 13 -19.75 -2.04 3.84
CA THR A 13 -20.10 -0.95 4.76
C THR A 13 -20.46 -1.51 6.13
N ASP A 14 -20.44 -0.67 7.14
CA ASP A 14 -20.99 -1.00 8.45
C ASP A 14 -22.46 -0.59 8.52
N GLN A 15 -23.30 -1.44 9.13
CA GLN A 15 -24.74 -1.19 9.26
C GLN A 15 -25.10 0.18 9.86
N TYR A 16 -24.24 0.75 10.72
CA TYR A 16 -24.50 2.04 11.35
C TYR A 16 -24.57 3.21 10.35
N GLU A 17 -23.90 3.11 9.19
CA GLU A 17 -23.99 4.14 8.15
C GLU A 17 -25.40 4.21 7.58
N LEU A 18 -26.00 3.04 7.33
CA LEU A 18 -27.34 2.92 6.79
C LEU A 18 -28.43 3.29 7.82
N THR A 19 -28.19 3.03 9.11
CA THR A 19 -29.11 3.51 10.16
C THR A 19 -29.03 5.03 10.35
N MET A 20 -27.85 5.64 10.22
CA MET A 20 -27.71 7.10 10.19
C MET A 20 -28.37 7.72 8.97
N LEU A 21 -28.22 7.11 7.80
CA LEU A 21 -28.92 7.51 6.58
C LEU A 21 -30.45 7.49 6.78
N ALA A 22 -31.00 6.37 7.28
CA ALA A 22 -32.42 6.23 7.54
C ALA A 22 -32.96 7.32 8.48
N ALA A 23 -32.24 7.57 9.59
CA ALA A 23 -32.60 8.63 10.54
C ALA A 23 -32.56 10.03 9.89
N ALA A 24 -31.54 10.32 9.06
CA ALA A 24 -31.41 11.59 8.38
C ALA A 24 -32.47 11.80 7.27
N LEU A 25 -32.91 10.72 6.61
CA LEU A 25 -34.04 10.74 5.69
C LEU A 25 -35.36 10.94 6.43
N ALA A 26 -35.46 10.45 7.66
CA ALA A 26 -36.65 10.60 8.51
C ALA A 26 -36.84 12.03 9.02
N ASP A 27 -35.76 12.67 9.50
CA ASP A 27 -35.79 14.01 10.08
C ASP A 27 -35.56 15.16 9.08
N GLY A 28 -35.30 14.82 7.81
CA GLY A 28 -35.08 15.78 6.72
C GLY A 28 -33.68 16.38 6.66
N SER A 29 -32.72 15.87 7.44
CA SER A 29 -31.32 16.34 7.43
C SER A 29 -30.44 15.69 6.36
N ALA A 30 -30.90 14.63 5.69
CA ALA A 30 -30.17 13.88 4.67
C ALA A 30 -29.58 14.74 3.54
N ALA A 31 -30.31 15.77 3.10
CA ALA A 31 -29.91 16.63 1.98
C ALA A 31 -28.99 17.79 2.39
N ARG A 32 -28.55 17.88 3.66
CA ARG A 32 -27.66 18.97 4.09
C ARG A 32 -26.29 18.84 3.42
N ASP A 33 -25.82 19.93 2.82
CA ASP A 33 -24.46 20.03 2.30
C ASP A 33 -23.44 19.81 3.42
N CYS A 34 -22.54 18.86 3.21
CA CYS A 34 -21.53 18.45 4.16
C CYS A 34 -20.16 18.33 3.50
N SER A 35 -19.12 18.48 4.32
CA SER A 35 -17.76 18.09 3.96
C SER A 35 -17.20 17.13 5.01
N PHE A 36 -16.70 16.00 4.53
CA PHE A 36 -15.98 15.00 5.33
C PHE A 36 -14.52 14.95 4.91
N GLU A 37 -13.64 14.63 5.85
CA GLU A 37 -12.21 14.50 5.58
C GLU A 37 -11.63 13.21 6.13
N VAL A 38 -10.70 12.61 5.37
CA VAL A 38 -9.83 11.52 5.81
C VAL A 38 -8.49 12.09 6.26
N PHE A 39 -8.05 11.72 7.46
CA PHE A 39 -6.72 12.03 7.95
C PHE A 39 -6.24 11.02 9.00
N ALA A 40 -4.93 10.87 9.16
CA ALA A 40 -4.34 10.11 10.25
C ALA A 40 -4.12 11.02 11.48
N ARG A 41 -4.51 10.58 12.69
CA ARG A 41 -4.24 11.37 13.92
C ARG A 41 -2.78 11.31 14.35
N ARG A 42 -2.12 10.21 14.03
CA ARG A 42 -0.72 9.90 14.33
C ARG A 42 -0.22 8.90 13.30
N LEU A 43 1.10 8.80 13.15
CA LEU A 43 1.70 7.68 12.44
C LEU A 43 1.85 6.48 13.38
N PRO A 44 1.91 5.25 12.85
CA PRO A 44 2.39 4.11 13.61
C PRO A 44 3.74 4.38 14.29
N PRO A 45 4.02 3.80 15.48
CA PRO A 45 5.25 4.06 16.22
C PRO A 45 6.51 3.89 15.35
N GLY A 46 7.41 4.87 15.40
CA GLY A 46 8.68 4.85 14.66
C GLY A 46 8.60 5.21 13.16
N ARG A 47 7.39 5.43 12.61
CA ARG A 47 7.25 5.92 11.23
C ARG A 47 7.43 7.45 11.16
N ARG A 48 8.19 7.90 10.15
CA ARG A 48 8.49 9.32 9.91
C ARG A 48 7.52 9.99 8.94
N TYR A 49 6.82 9.20 8.15
CA TYR A 49 5.82 9.62 7.17
C TYR A 49 4.86 8.46 6.95
N GLY A 50 3.73 8.74 6.30
CA GLY A 50 2.98 7.71 5.57
C GLY A 50 2.98 7.99 4.07
N VAL A 51 2.62 7.00 3.27
CA VAL A 51 2.45 7.10 1.82
C VAL A 51 0.97 6.95 1.50
N VAL A 52 0.38 7.91 0.79
CA VAL A 52 -1.01 7.82 0.33
C VAL A 52 -1.10 6.73 -0.74
N ALA A 53 -1.89 5.70 -0.50
CA ALA A 53 -2.16 4.65 -1.49
C ALA A 53 -3.62 4.18 -1.39
N GLY A 54 -4.11 3.62 -2.49
CA GLY A 54 -5.48 3.12 -2.62
C GLY A 54 -6.42 4.07 -3.37
N THR A 55 -5.96 5.25 -3.80
CA THR A 55 -6.79 6.25 -4.48
C THR A 55 -7.44 5.68 -5.75
N ALA A 56 -6.68 5.05 -6.64
CA ALA A 56 -7.28 4.47 -7.86
C ALA A 56 -8.29 3.35 -7.54
N ARG A 57 -7.97 2.49 -6.56
CA ARG A 57 -8.89 1.42 -6.11
C ARG A 57 -10.17 1.98 -5.51
N LEU A 58 -10.09 3.08 -4.77
CA LEU A 58 -11.26 3.79 -4.25
C LEU A 58 -12.13 4.31 -5.39
N LEU A 59 -11.54 4.91 -6.41
CA LEU A 59 -12.30 5.43 -7.56
C LEU A 59 -12.98 4.32 -8.35
N ASP A 60 -12.30 3.19 -8.57
CA ASP A 60 -12.91 2.00 -9.17
C ASP A 60 -14.07 1.46 -8.30
N ALA A 61 -13.88 1.41 -6.98
CA ALA A 61 -14.91 0.92 -6.06
C ALA A 61 -16.12 1.85 -5.96
N LEU A 62 -15.90 3.16 -6.04
CA LEU A 62 -16.94 4.19 -6.06
C LEU A 62 -17.79 4.12 -7.33
N ALA A 63 -17.18 3.84 -8.48
CA ALA A 63 -17.89 3.67 -9.74
C ALA A 63 -18.91 2.52 -9.67
N GLU A 64 -18.54 1.43 -8.98
CA GLU A 64 -19.36 0.23 -8.79
C GLU A 64 -20.30 0.31 -7.56
N PHE A 65 -20.25 1.39 -6.78
CA PHE A 65 -21.00 1.51 -5.52
C PHE A 65 -22.48 1.76 -5.78
N ARG A 66 -23.25 0.67 -5.95
CA ARG A 66 -24.69 0.68 -6.20
C ARG A 66 -25.37 -0.43 -5.38
N PHE A 67 -26.62 -0.20 -4.99
CA PHE A 67 -27.45 -1.19 -4.31
C PHE A 67 -28.41 -1.80 -5.33
N ALA A 68 -28.08 -2.98 -5.87
CA ALA A 68 -29.02 -3.75 -6.67
C ALA A 68 -29.93 -4.57 -5.74
N GLU A 69 -30.90 -5.28 -6.33
CA GLU A 69 -31.92 -6.00 -5.56
C GLU A 69 -31.36 -6.97 -4.52
N PRO A 70 -30.32 -7.78 -4.80
CA PRO A 70 -29.73 -8.66 -3.79
C PRO A 70 -29.14 -7.91 -2.59
N GLU A 71 -28.56 -6.73 -2.80
CA GLU A 71 -28.04 -5.92 -1.70
C GLU A 71 -29.18 -5.28 -0.90
N LEU A 72 -30.23 -4.82 -1.59
CA LEU A 72 -31.42 -4.24 -0.96
C LEU A 72 -32.17 -5.25 -0.10
N GLU A 73 -32.22 -6.53 -0.48
CA GLU A 73 -32.80 -7.61 0.32
C GLU A 73 -32.14 -7.74 1.70
N VAL A 74 -30.81 -7.58 1.77
CA VAL A 74 -30.06 -7.58 3.05
C VAL A 74 -30.43 -6.36 3.89
N VAL A 75 -30.52 -5.18 3.26
CA VAL A 75 -30.83 -3.92 3.95
C VAL A 75 -32.27 -3.86 4.43
N ALA A 76 -33.20 -4.51 3.71
CA ALA A 76 -34.63 -4.55 4.04
C ALA A 76 -34.92 -5.23 5.39
N ALA A 77 -34.01 -6.04 5.91
CA ALA A 77 -34.15 -6.67 7.21
C ALA A 77 -34.13 -5.66 8.39
N PHE A 78 -33.60 -4.44 8.19
CA PHE A 78 -33.48 -3.44 9.26
C PHE A 78 -33.78 -1.99 8.84
N SER A 79 -34.16 -1.75 7.58
CA SER A 79 -34.43 -0.40 7.05
C SER A 79 -35.85 -0.30 6.48
N ASP A 80 -36.37 0.93 6.41
CA ASP A 80 -37.70 1.21 5.87
C ASP A 80 -37.72 1.38 4.34
N GLU A 81 -38.91 1.33 3.74
CA GLU A 81 -39.10 1.45 2.28
C GLU A 81 -38.55 2.77 1.73
N ARG A 82 -38.60 3.86 2.52
CA ARG A 82 -38.02 5.15 2.16
C ARG A 82 -36.51 5.03 1.93
N THR A 83 -35.80 4.40 2.87
CA THR A 83 -34.37 4.19 2.80
C THR A 83 -34.01 3.26 1.65
N LEU A 84 -34.75 2.16 1.46
CA LEU A 84 -34.54 1.24 0.35
C LEU A 84 -34.73 1.92 -1.02
N ASN A 85 -35.76 2.76 -1.16
CA ASN A 85 -35.99 3.52 -2.38
C ASN A 85 -34.86 4.53 -2.64
N TRP A 86 -34.35 5.20 -1.60
CA TRP A 86 -33.20 6.08 -1.76
C TRP A 86 -31.94 5.31 -2.19
N LEU A 87 -31.66 4.16 -1.57
CA LEU A 87 -30.50 3.32 -1.89
C LEU A 87 -30.56 2.75 -3.31
N ARG A 88 -31.75 2.37 -3.78
CA ARG A 88 -31.98 1.87 -5.14
C ARG A 88 -31.61 2.91 -6.20
N GLU A 89 -32.00 4.16 -5.97
CA GLU A 89 -31.74 5.28 -6.89
C GLU A 89 -30.35 5.92 -6.64
N PHE A 90 -29.62 5.45 -5.64
CA PHE A 90 -28.37 6.07 -5.23
C PHE A 90 -27.35 6.09 -6.37
N THR A 91 -26.85 7.29 -6.64
CA THR A 91 -25.63 7.52 -7.39
C THR A 91 -24.92 8.68 -6.72
N PHE A 92 -23.63 8.53 -6.43
CA PHE A 92 -22.84 9.62 -5.87
C PHE A 92 -22.78 10.77 -6.87
N GLY A 93 -23.21 11.96 -6.47
CA GLY A 93 -23.18 13.20 -7.26
C GLY A 93 -22.24 14.25 -6.70
N GLY A 94 -21.55 13.96 -5.60
CA GLY A 94 -20.64 14.87 -4.93
C GLY A 94 -19.26 15.03 -5.59
N ASP A 95 -18.40 15.79 -4.92
CA ASP A 95 -17.01 16.00 -5.30
C ASP A 95 -16.06 15.32 -4.32
N ILE A 96 -14.91 14.87 -4.84
CA ILE A 96 -13.80 14.39 -4.03
C ILE A 96 -12.52 15.10 -4.44
N ASP A 97 -11.83 15.66 -3.45
CA ASP A 97 -10.47 16.16 -3.55
C ASP A 97 -9.56 15.28 -2.72
N GLY A 98 -8.32 15.09 -3.14
CA GLY A 98 -7.40 14.29 -2.35
C GLY A 98 -5.97 14.46 -2.78
N TYR A 99 -5.08 13.95 -1.96
CA TYR A 99 -3.67 13.89 -2.28
C TYR A 99 -3.47 13.03 -3.52
N ARG A 100 -2.48 13.38 -4.33
CA ARG A 100 -2.02 12.49 -5.40
C ARG A 100 -1.60 11.16 -4.78
N GLU A 101 -1.97 10.04 -5.40
CA GLU A 101 -1.51 8.74 -4.95
C GLU A 101 0.03 8.70 -5.01
N GLY A 102 0.67 8.16 -3.97
CA GLY A 102 2.12 8.18 -3.79
C GLY A 102 2.67 9.42 -3.05
N GLU A 103 1.85 10.43 -2.76
CA GLU A 103 2.26 11.56 -1.93
C GLU A 103 2.55 11.11 -0.49
N LEU A 104 3.54 11.75 0.15
CA LEU A 104 3.80 11.53 1.57
C LEU A 104 2.75 12.29 2.39
N TYR A 105 2.23 11.70 3.47
CA TYR A 105 1.32 12.38 4.39
C TYR A 105 1.87 12.41 5.81
N PHE A 106 1.42 13.40 6.56
CA PHE A 106 1.77 13.62 7.96
C PHE A 106 0.51 13.72 8.83
N PRO A 107 0.62 13.49 10.15
CA PRO A 107 -0.54 13.53 11.04
C PRO A 107 -1.34 14.83 10.96
N GLY A 108 -2.67 14.71 11.01
CA GLY A 108 -3.61 15.82 11.03
C GLY A 108 -4.03 16.34 9.66
N SER A 109 -3.33 15.96 8.60
CA SER A 109 -3.55 16.54 7.27
C SER A 109 -4.67 15.85 6.47
N PRO A 110 -5.54 16.62 5.78
CA PRO A 110 -6.67 16.06 5.05
C PRO A 110 -6.22 15.43 3.72
N ILE A 111 -5.96 14.12 3.73
CA ILE A 111 -5.51 13.41 2.53
C ILE A 111 -6.63 13.16 1.52
N LEU A 112 -7.88 13.22 1.97
CA LEU A 112 -9.08 13.11 1.14
C LEU A 112 -10.17 14.00 1.75
N THR A 113 -10.94 14.65 0.89
CA THR A 113 -12.10 15.48 1.24
C THR A 113 -13.26 15.09 0.35
N VAL A 114 -14.40 14.71 0.94
CA VAL A 114 -15.63 14.31 0.25
C VAL A 114 -16.69 15.37 0.53
N ARG A 115 -17.26 15.95 -0.52
CA ARG A 115 -18.25 17.03 -0.46
C ARG A 115 -19.52 16.61 -1.18
N GLY A 116 -20.68 16.81 -0.57
CA GLY A 116 -21.99 16.42 -1.10
C GLY A 116 -23.06 16.52 -0.02
N SER A 117 -24.22 15.89 -0.24
CA SER A 117 -25.22 15.77 0.82
C SER A 117 -24.72 14.85 1.95
N PHE A 118 -25.26 15.01 3.16
CA PHE A 118 -24.98 14.11 4.27
C PHE A 118 -25.21 12.64 3.89
N ALA A 119 -26.35 12.36 3.23
CA ALA A 119 -26.74 11.03 2.80
C ALA A 119 -25.72 10.40 1.83
N GLU A 120 -25.20 11.18 0.88
CA GLU A 120 -24.18 10.68 -0.05
C GLU A 120 -22.83 10.45 0.61
N CYS A 121 -22.42 11.35 1.51
CA CYS A 121 -21.08 11.28 2.09
C CYS A 121 -20.96 10.24 3.20
N VAL A 122 -22.05 9.96 3.92
CA VAL A 122 -22.03 9.07 5.09
C VAL A 122 -21.90 7.60 4.69
N VAL A 123 -22.49 7.18 3.58
CA VAL A 123 -22.48 5.78 3.11
C VAL A 123 -21.14 5.34 2.50
N LEU A 124 -20.18 6.26 2.38
CA LEU A 124 -18.86 5.98 1.80
C LEU A 124 -17.76 5.78 2.86
N GLU A 125 -18.06 6.02 4.15
CA GLU A 125 -17.05 6.07 5.22
C GLU A 125 -16.24 4.77 5.32
N THR A 126 -16.90 3.62 5.48
CA THR A 126 -16.23 2.33 5.66
C THR A 126 -15.49 1.88 4.41
N LEU A 127 -16.03 2.10 3.21
CA LEU A 127 -15.33 1.77 1.96
C LEU A 127 -14.04 2.58 1.82
N ILE A 128 -14.12 3.91 2.00
CA ILE A 128 -12.97 4.81 1.92
C ILE A 128 -11.92 4.42 2.95
N LEU A 129 -12.32 4.23 4.21
CA LEU A 129 -11.38 3.90 5.28
C LEU A 129 -10.75 2.53 5.09
N SER A 130 -11.51 1.52 4.64
CA SER A 130 -10.99 0.18 4.40
C SER A 130 -9.88 0.19 3.36
N ILE A 131 -10.11 0.83 2.21
CA ILE A 131 -9.14 0.91 1.11
C ILE A 131 -7.92 1.73 1.51
N LEU A 132 -8.11 2.97 1.98
CA LEU A 132 -6.98 3.87 2.25
C LEU A 132 -6.14 3.39 3.43
N ASN A 133 -6.75 2.83 4.49
CA ASN A 133 -5.98 2.32 5.62
C ASN A 133 -5.12 1.13 5.26
N HIS A 134 -5.66 0.16 4.50
CA HIS A 134 -4.92 -1.02 4.09
C HIS A 134 -3.76 -0.62 3.17
N ASP A 135 -4.06 0.05 2.06
CA ASP A 135 -3.07 0.30 1.01
C ASP A 135 -1.97 1.24 1.49
N SER A 136 -2.34 2.29 2.24
CA SER A 136 -1.35 3.22 2.79
C SER A 136 -0.49 2.58 3.87
N ALA A 137 -1.01 1.60 4.63
CA ALA A 137 -0.22 0.85 5.61
C ALA A 137 0.89 0.03 4.94
N ILE A 138 0.54 -0.69 3.86
CA ILE A 138 1.46 -1.50 3.07
C ILE A 138 2.45 -0.60 2.33
N ALA A 139 1.99 0.42 1.61
CA ALA A 139 2.84 1.32 0.83
C ALA A 139 3.88 2.04 1.73
N SER A 140 3.49 2.44 2.93
CA SER A 140 4.41 3.06 3.89
C SER A 140 5.47 2.09 4.43
N ALA A 141 5.12 0.82 4.67
CA ALA A 141 6.09 -0.21 5.05
C ALA A 141 7.05 -0.52 3.89
N ALA A 142 6.49 -0.71 2.69
CA ALA A 142 7.24 -0.94 1.46
C ALA A 142 8.24 0.18 1.17
N ALA A 143 7.85 1.44 1.32
CA ALA A 143 8.74 2.59 1.08
C ALA A 143 9.95 2.61 2.03
N ARG A 144 9.78 2.14 3.28
CA ARG A 144 10.90 1.98 4.23
C ARG A 144 11.82 0.85 3.80
N MET A 145 11.26 -0.28 3.34
CA MET A 145 12.04 -1.41 2.80
C MET A 145 12.81 -1.02 1.54
N VAL A 146 12.20 -0.25 0.63
CA VAL A 146 12.85 0.31 -0.58
C VAL A 146 14.04 1.18 -0.21
N SER A 147 13.88 2.05 0.78
CA SER A 147 14.96 2.89 1.29
C SER A 147 16.09 2.05 1.91
N ALA A 148 15.75 1.00 2.67
CA ALA A 148 16.70 0.09 3.30
C ALA A 148 17.49 -0.76 2.28
N ALA A 149 16.83 -1.20 1.19
CA ALA A 149 17.42 -2.03 0.15
C ALA A 149 18.52 -1.32 -0.66
N GLY A 150 18.53 0.01 -0.66
CA GLY A 150 19.62 0.79 -1.27
C GLY A 150 19.79 0.55 -2.77
N GLY A 151 18.70 0.31 -3.49
CA GLY A 151 18.70 0.06 -4.95
C GLY A 151 18.80 -1.41 -5.36
N ARG A 152 18.91 -2.34 -4.40
CA ARG A 152 18.77 -3.78 -4.66
C ARG A 152 17.33 -4.13 -4.96
N GLN A 153 17.15 -5.18 -5.76
CA GLN A 153 15.82 -5.60 -6.22
C GLN A 153 14.97 -6.10 -5.04
N LEU A 154 13.68 -5.74 -5.06
CA LEU A 154 12.67 -6.14 -4.09
C LEU A 154 11.50 -6.82 -4.80
N ILE A 155 11.13 -8.01 -4.33
CA ILE A 155 10.02 -8.80 -4.87
C ILE A 155 8.99 -9.03 -3.77
N GLU A 156 7.73 -8.67 -4.02
CA GLU A 156 6.63 -8.94 -3.10
C GLU A 156 6.20 -10.41 -3.22
N MET A 157 6.24 -11.15 -2.12
CA MET A 157 5.95 -12.60 -2.05
C MET A 157 5.01 -12.97 -0.89
N GLY A 158 4.25 -12.01 -0.38
CA GLY A 158 3.45 -12.12 0.84
C GLY A 158 2.02 -12.63 0.66
N SER A 159 1.60 -12.94 -0.58
CA SER A 159 0.21 -13.36 -0.88
C SER A 159 -0.33 -14.49 0.01
N ARG A 160 0.52 -15.41 0.46
CA ARG A 160 0.15 -16.54 1.35
C ARG A 160 0.00 -16.17 2.83
N ARG A 161 0.21 -14.90 3.19
CA ARG A 161 0.26 -14.37 4.57
C ARG A 161 -0.72 -13.21 4.79
N THR A 162 -1.54 -12.92 3.78
CA THR A 162 -2.62 -11.94 3.82
C THR A 162 -3.89 -12.56 3.23
N HIS A 163 -5.01 -11.87 3.33
CA HIS A 163 -6.29 -12.36 2.81
C HIS A 163 -6.27 -12.42 1.29
N GLU A 164 -6.89 -13.44 0.71
CA GLU A 164 -6.89 -13.75 -0.72
C GLU A 164 -7.41 -12.60 -1.59
N LEU A 165 -8.42 -11.86 -1.11
CA LEU A 165 -8.95 -10.67 -1.80
C LEU A 165 -8.08 -9.41 -1.58
N ALA A 166 -7.28 -9.38 -0.51
CA ALA A 166 -6.38 -8.27 -0.19
C ALA A 166 -4.98 -8.45 -0.82
N ALA A 167 -4.57 -9.67 -1.14
CA ALA A 167 -3.26 -9.97 -1.69
C ALA A 167 -2.92 -9.17 -2.97
N PRO A 168 -3.83 -9.05 -3.96
CA PRO A 168 -3.55 -8.24 -5.15
C PRO A 168 -3.40 -6.75 -4.82
N ALA A 169 -4.16 -6.24 -3.84
CA ALA A 169 -4.06 -4.86 -3.38
C ALA A 169 -2.73 -4.60 -2.65
N SER A 170 -2.30 -5.52 -1.79
CA SER A 170 -1.01 -5.46 -1.11
C SER A 170 0.15 -5.44 -2.12
N ALA A 171 0.11 -6.32 -3.13
CA ALA A 171 1.08 -6.34 -4.22
C ALA A 171 1.13 -5.00 -4.99
N ARG A 172 -0.04 -4.44 -5.32
CA ARG A 172 -0.14 -3.11 -5.96
C ARG A 172 0.46 -2.00 -5.09
N ALA A 173 0.15 -1.98 -3.81
CA ALA A 173 0.67 -0.97 -2.88
C ALA A 173 2.19 -1.08 -2.71
N ALA A 174 2.73 -2.30 -2.66
CA ALA A 174 4.17 -2.54 -2.63
C ALA A 174 4.86 -2.03 -3.91
N TYR A 175 4.30 -2.35 -5.09
CA TYR A 175 4.81 -1.84 -6.36
C TYR A 175 4.68 -0.32 -6.47
N LEU A 176 3.59 0.28 -6.01
CA LEU A 176 3.47 1.73 -5.94
C LEU A 176 4.61 2.36 -5.12
N ALA A 177 4.99 1.73 -4.01
CA ALA A 177 6.01 2.26 -3.11
C ALA A 177 7.46 2.07 -3.59
N GLY A 178 7.72 1.15 -4.53
CA GLY A 178 9.05 0.93 -5.10
C GLY A 178 9.49 -0.51 -5.28
N PHE A 179 8.69 -1.52 -4.90
CA PHE A 179 9.03 -2.93 -5.19
C PHE A 179 9.04 -3.21 -6.69
N ASP A 180 9.96 -4.04 -7.18
CA ASP A 180 10.20 -4.20 -8.61
C ASP A 180 9.25 -5.22 -9.28
N ALA A 181 8.82 -6.23 -8.51
CA ALA A 181 7.96 -7.29 -9.01
C ALA A 181 7.10 -7.89 -7.88
N THR A 182 6.14 -8.74 -8.27
CA THR A 182 5.28 -9.51 -7.35
C THR A 182 5.17 -10.97 -7.79
N SER A 183 4.99 -11.88 -6.82
CA SER A 183 4.57 -13.25 -7.10
C SER A 183 3.05 -13.39 -7.31
N ASN A 184 2.28 -12.32 -7.10
CA ASN A 184 0.82 -12.35 -7.19
C ASN A 184 0.34 -12.18 -8.64
N LEU A 185 -0.06 -13.30 -9.27
CA LEU A 185 -0.50 -13.31 -10.67
C LEU A 185 -1.77 -12.48 -10.92
N GLU A 186 -2.64 -12.34 -9.92
CA GLU A 186 -3.84 -11.51 -10.05
C GLU A 186 -3.48 -10.02 -10.09
N ALA A 187 -2.45 -9.58 -9.34
CA ALA A 187 -1.91 -8.23 -9.44
C ALA A 187 -1.22 -7.97 -10.78
N VAL A 188 -0.54 -8.97 -11.35
CA VAL A 188 0.00 -8.90 -12.72
C VAL A 188 -1.13 -8.66 -13.72
N ARG A 189 -2.20 -9.46 -13.64
CA ARG A 189 -3.36 -9.37 -14.55
C ARG A 189 -4.11 -8.05 -14.41
N SER A 190 -4.38 -7.62 -13.17
CA SER A 190 -5.27 -6.49 -12.89
C SER A 190 -4.57 -5.13 -12.88
N PHE A 191 -3.26 -5.08 -12.62
CA PHE A 191 -2.52 -3.81 -12.51
C PHE A 191 -1.30 -3.70 -13.45
N GLY A 192 -1.00 -4.73 -14.24
CA GLY A 192 0.13 -4.72 -15.17
C GLY A 192 1.51 -4.68 -14.49
N ILE A 193 1.59 -5.14 -13.23
CA ILE A 193 2.83 -5.17 -12.45
C ILE A 193 3.72 -6.32 -12.95
N PRO A 194 5.06 -6.17 -13.00
CA PRO A 194 5.96 -7.27 -13.35
C PRO A 194 5.80 -8.47 -12.41
N GLY A 195 5.61 -9.66 -13.00
CA GLY A 195 5.55 -10.92 -12.27
C GLY A 195 6.94 -11.52 -12.05
N ALA A 196 7.18 -12.13 -10.89
CA ALA A 196 8.41 -12.86 -10.60
C ALA A 196 8.16 -14.11 -9.73
N GLY A 197 8.94 -15.16 -9.97
CA GLY A 197 8.89 -16.42 -9.22
C GLY A 197 9.50 -17.57 -10.03
N THR A 198 10.14 -18.52 -9.36
CA THR A 198 10.79 -19.67 -10.00
C THR A 198 10.24 -20.98 -9.45
N SER A 199 10.69 -21.39 -8.28
CA SER A 199 10.30 -22.64 -7.63
C SER A 199 10.21 -22.49 -6.10
N ALA A 200 9.63 -23.51 -5.47
CA ALA A 200 9.51 -23.67 -4.02
C ALA A 200 10.04 -25.05 -3.63
N HIS A 201 10.30 -25.28 -2.33
CA HIS A 201 10.82 -26.56 -1.84
C HIS A 201 10.00 -27.77 -2.27
N ALA A 202 8.68 -27.61 -2.42
CA ALA A 202 7.81 -28.70 -2.89
C ALA A 202 8.26 -29.27 -4.25
N PHE A 203 8.81 -28.44 -5.14
CA PHE A 203 9.36 -28.91 -6.40
C PHE A 203 10.61 -29.76 -6.19
N THR A 204 11.58 -29.30 -5.40
CA THR A 204 12.78 -30.11 -5.09
C THR A 204 12.42 -31.41 -4.38
N LEU A 205 11.53 -31.34 -3.37
CA LEU A 205 11.09 -32.49 -2.59
C LEU A 205 10.31 -33.53 -3.43
N LEU A 206 9.64 -33.12 -4.51
CA LEU A 206 8.96 -34.01 -5.45
C LEU A 206 9.91 -35.02 -6.10
N HIS A 207 11.20 -34.70 -6.19
CA HIS A 207 12.24 -35.59 -6.70
C HIS A 207 12.81 -36.52 -5.63
N SER A 208 12.07 -36.81 -4.55
CA SER A 208 12.43 -37.83 -3.56
C SER A 208 11.77 -39.18 -3.88
N GLY A 209 12.52 -40.26 -3.76
CA GLY A 209 12.05 -41.65 -3.97
C GLY A 209 12.45 -42.59 -2.83
N SER A 210 12.16 -43.89 -3.00
CA SER A 210 12.57 -44.93 -2.05
C SER A 210 14.09 -45.07 -1.91
N ASP A 211 14.82 -44.56 -2.89
CA ASP A 211 16.28 -44.56 -3.00
C ASP A 211 16.94 -43.24 -2.54
N GLY A 212 16.16 -42.23 -2.13
CA GLY A 212 16.66 -41.00 -1.54
C GLY A 212 16.13 -39.71 -2.17
N ALA A 213 16.76 -38.59 -1.82
CA ALA A 213 16.46 -37.26 -2.34
C ALA A 213 17.33 -36.94 -3.56
N HIS A 214 16.70 -36.54 -4.68
CA HIS A 214 17.40 -36.27 -5.95
C HIS A 214 17.37 -34.79 -6.35
N GLU A 215 17.97 -33.92 -5.53
CA GLU A 215 18.01 -32.46 -5.76
C GLU A 215 18.60 -32.07 -7.12
N ALA A 216 19.67 -32.74 -7.56
CA ALA A 216 20.28 -32.51 -8.88
C ALA A 216 19.28 -32.74 -10.04
N ALA A 217 18.36 -33.69 -9.90
CA ALA A 217 17.34 -33.95 -10.90
C ALA A 217 16.31 -32.81 -10.98
N ALA A 218 15.92 -32.24 -9.83
CA ALA A 218 15.06 -31.07 -9.76
C ALA A 218 15.72 -29.85 -10.43
N PHE A 219 16.98 -29.55 -10.07
CA PHE A 219 17.72 -28.45 -10.68
C PHE A 219 17.90 -28.63 -12.17
N ARG A 220 18.22 -29.84 -12.65
CA ARG A 220 18.38 -30.13 -14.07
C ARG A 220 17.07 -29.89 -14.82
N SER A 221 15.96 -30.41 -14.30
CA SER A 221 14.62 -30.20 -14.89
C SER A 221 14.26 -28.71 -14.96
N GLN A 222 14.55 -27.94 -13.91
CA GLN A 222 14.29 -26.50 -13.90
C GLN A 222 15.16 -25.75 -14.92
N ILE A 223 16.45 -26.08 -15.01
CA ILE A 223 17.39 -25.44 -15.95
C ILE A 223 17.04 -25.77 -17.40
N GLU A 224 16.70 -27.02 -17.71
CA GLU A 224 16.26 -27.44 -19.04
C GLU A 224 14.98 -26.71 -19.48
N THR A 225 14.10 -26.39 -18.53
CA THR A 225 12.80 -25.75 -18.81
C THR A 225 12.89 -24.22 -18.86
N LEU A 226 13.61 -23.61 -17.92
CA LEU A 226 13.61 -22.15 -17.69
C LEU A 226 14.92 -21.47 -18.11
N GLY A 227 15.94 -22.24 -18.48
CA GLY A 227 17.26 -21.76 -18.86
C GLY A 227 18.13 -21.34 -17.67
N LEU A 228 19.40 -21.07 -17.98
CA LEU A 228 20.44 -20.72 -16.99
C LEU A 228 20.16 -19.42 -16.23
N GLY A 229 19.34 -18.52 -16.77
CA GLY A 229 18.97 -17.27 -16.12
C GLY A 229 18.04 -17.42 -14.90
N THR A 230 17.56 -18.62 -14.60
CA THR A 230 16.67 -18.91 -13.48
C THR A 230 17.35 -18.75 -12.11
N THR A 231 16.56 -18.87 -11.06
CA THR A 231 17.00 -18.90 -9.65
C THR A 231 16.71 -20.27 -9.06
N LEU A 232 17.74 -20.96 -8.59
CA LEU A 232 17.63 -22.27 -7.93
C LEU A 232 17.55 -22.09 -6.41
N LEU A 233 16.61 -22.79 -5.76
CA LEU A 233 16.44 -22.80 -4.30
C LEU A 233 17.37 -23.86 -3.69
N VAL A 234 18.41 -23.43 -2.98
CA VAL A 234 19.55 -24.30 -2.60
C VAL A 234 19.52 -24.78 -1.16
N ASP A 235 18.50 -24.41 -0.39
CA ASP A 235 18.44 -24.68 1.05
C ASP A 235 17.36 -25.70 1.43
N THR A 236 17.03 -26.61 0.50
CA THR A 236 16.03 -27.67 0.77
C THR A 236 16.54 -28.72 1.75
N TYR A 237 17.82 -29.10 1.64
CA TYR A 237 18.44 -30.13 2.48
C TYR A 237 19.66 -29.62 3.23
N ASP A 238 20.65 -29.10 2.49
CA ASP A 238 21.88 -28.50 3.00
C ASP A 238 22.36 -27.43 2.01
N ILE A 239 22.63 -26.22 2.50
CA ILE A 239 22.95 -25.06 1.67
C ILE A 239 24.25 -25.28 0.89
N ALA A 240 25.29 -25.80 1.55
CA ALA A 240 26.60 -25.97 0.92
C ALA A 240 26.54 -27.03 -0.18
N GLN A 241 25.89 -28.16 0.10
CA GLN A 241 25.69 -29.19 -0.91
C GLN A 241 24.75 -28.72 -2.03
N GLY A 242 23.70 -27.96 -1.71
CA GLY A 242 22.77 -27.40 -2.69
C GLY A 242 23.45 -26.44 -3.66
N VAL A 243 24.32 -25.56 -3.17
CA VAL A 243 25.13 -24.66 -4.03
C VAL A 243 26.09 -25.45 -4.92
N ALA A 244 26.79 -26.44 -4.37
CA ALA A 244 27.68 -27.29 -5.15
C ALA A 244 26.92 -28.02 -6.27
N THR A 245 25.77 -28.59 -5.95
CA THR A 245 24.88 -29.28 -6.89
C THR A 245 24.33 -28.33 -7.95
N ALA A 246 23.94 -27.12 -7.57
CA ALA A 246 23.47 -26.10 -8.50
C ALA A 246 24.53 -25.74 -9.54
N ILE A 247 25.79 -25.56 -9.12
CA ILE A 247 26.90 -25.25 -10.04
C ILE A 247 27.35 -26.48 -10.84
N GLU A 248 27.30 -27.69 -10.29
CA GLU A 248 27.54 -28.92 -11.05
C GLU A 248 26.55 -29.07 -12.22
N VAL A 249 25.27 -28.77 -11.96
CA VAL A 249 24.19 -28.92 -12.95
C VAL A 249 24.18 -27.78 -13.97
N ALA A 250 24.32 -26.53 -13.53
CA ALA A 250 24.12 -25.34 -14.36
C ALA A 250 25.44 -24.70 -14.85
N GLY A 251 26.57 -25.07 -14.26
CA GLY A 251 27.85 -24.41 -14.49
C GLY A 251 27.96 -23.01 -13.85
N PRO A 252 29.10 -22.32 -14.05
CA PRO A 252 29.38 -21.01 -13.43
C PRO A 252 28.56 -19.85 -14.01
N GLU A 253 27.73 -20.12 -15.02
CA GLU A 253 26.84 -19.14 -15.66
C GLU A 253 25.43 -19.09 -15.05
N LEU A 254 25.16 -19.88 -14.00
CA LEU A 254 23.89 -19.87 -13.30
C LEU A 254 23.50 -18.44 -12.88
N GLY A 255 22.26 -18.05 -13.19
CA GLY A 255 21.75 -16.70 -12.97
C GLY A 255 21.70 -16.30 -11.50
N ALA A 256 21.13 -17.16 -10.65
CA ALA A 256 21.06 -16.92 -9.21
C ALA A 256 20.81 -18.19 -8.38
N VAL A 257 21.16 -18.11 -7.10
CA VAL A 257 20.70 -19.04 -6.05
C VAL A 257 19.81 -18.29 -5.06
N ARG A 258 18.84 -18.99 -4.44
CA ARG A 258 17.98 -18.46 -3.38
C ARG A 258 18.18 -19.21 -2.08
N ILE A 259 18.25 -18.46 -0.98
CA ILE A 259 18.31 -18.95 0.40
C ILE A 259 17.14 -18.33 1.17
N ASP A 260 16.39 -19.14 1.93
CA ASP A 260 15.27 -18.70 2.75
C ASP A 260 15.34 -19.07 4.24
N SER A 261 16.37 -19.81 4.63
CA SER A 261 16.57 -20.32 5.98
C SER A 261 17.97 -20.03 6.56
N GLY A 262 18.09 -20.17 7.89
CA GLY A 262 19.33 -19.92 8.62
C GLY A 262 19.60 -18.45 8.98
N ASP A 263 20.80 -18.18 9.47
CA ASP A 263 21.28 -16.80 9.63
C ASP A 263 21.64 -16.24 8.26
N LEU A 264 20.69 -15.52 7.66
CA LEU A 264 20.77 -15.07 6.27
C LEU A 264 22.02 -14.24 5.96
N GLY A 265 22.55 -13.49 6.93
CA GLY A 265 23.77 -12.70 6.74
C GLY A 265 25.02 -13.58 6.69
N VAL A 266 25.12 -14.54 7.62
CA VAL A 266 26.23 -15.52 7.62
C VAL A 266 26.15 -16.42 6.39
N MET A 267 24.95 -16.94 6.07
CA MET A 267 24.74 -17.81 4.92
C MET A 267 25.05 -17.11 3.60
N ALA A 268 24.66 -15.84 3.41
CA ALA A 268 24.98 -15.10 2.20
C ALA A 268 26.50 -14.98 1.96
N ARG A 269 27.30 -14.71 3.01
CA ARG A 269 28.77 -14.68 2.89
C ARG A 269 29.35 -16.04 2.51
N GLN A 270 28.93 -17.09 3.21
CA GLN A 270 29.42 -18.45 2.95
C GLN A 270 29.08 -18.91 1.53
N VAL A 271 27.85 -18.65 1.07
CA VAL A 271 27.43 -18.96 -0.29
C VAL A 271 28.21 -18.14 -1.32
N ARG A 272 28.48 -16.86 -1.06
CA ARG A 272 29.33 -16.04 -1.94
C ARG A 272 30.74 -16.61 -2.08
N GLU A 273 31.39 -16.93 -0.96
CA GLU A 273 32.72 -17.54 -0.95
C GLU A 273 32.74 -18.87 -1.70
N GLN A 274 31.72 -19.71 -1.51
CA GLN A 274 31.60 -20.99 -2.18
C GLN A 274 31.37 -20.83 -3.69
N LEU A 275 30.45 -19.94 -4.10
CA LEU A 275 30.22 -19.66 -5.52
C LEU A 275 31.50 -19.14 -6.20
N ASP A 276 32.27 -18.28 -5.52
CA ASP A 276 33.53 -17.76 -6.05
C ASP A 276 34.58 -18.87 -6.20
N ALA A 277 34.70 -19.76 -5.22
CA ALA A 277 35.60 -20.92 -5.28
C ALA A 277 35.23 -21.90 -6.41
N LEU A 278 33.94 -21.99 -6.76
CA LEU A 278 33.42 -22.79 -7.87
C LEU A 278 33.46 -22.04 -9.22
N GLY A 279 34.01 -20.82 -9.28
CA GLY A 279 34.12 -20.01 -10.49
C GLY A 279 32.84 -19.26 -10.89
N ALA A 280 31.77 -19.37 -10.10
CA ALA A 280 30.45 -18.76 -10.32
C ALA A 280 30.37 -17.31 -9.80
N VAL A 281 31.39 -16.50 -10.08
CA VAL A 281 31.57 -15.14 -9.53
C VAL A 281 30.49 -14.12 -9.92
N ARG A 282 29.63 -14.45 -10.90
CA ARG A 282 28.52 -13.60 -11.37
C ARG A 282 27.13 -14.11 -10.94
N THR A 283 27.04 -15.30 -10.35
CA THR A 283 25.77 -15.87 -9.89
C THR A 283 25.25 -15.02 -8.74
N ARG A 284 24.03 -14.50 -8.86
CA ARG A 284 23.42 -13.63 -7.84
C ARG A 284 22.91 -14.43 -6.64
N ILE A 285 22.83 -13.78 -5.49
CA ILE A 285 22.25 -14.33 -4.26
C ILE A 285 20.94 -13.61 -3.97
N VAL A 286 19.86 -14.39 -3.99
CA VAL A 286 18.52 -13.95 -3.59
C VAL A 286 18.25 -14.43 -2.17
N VAL A 287 17.81 -13.53 -1.31
CA VAL A 287 17.39 -13.89 0.05
C VAL A 287 15.89 -13.67 0.18
N SER A 288 15.15 -14.64 0.71
CA SER A 288 13.72 -14.51 0.96
C SER A 288 13.34 -14.91 2.38
N GLY A 289 12.24 -14.38 2.91
CA GLY A 289 11.74 -14.75 4.22
C GLY A 289 10.86 -13.67 4.85
N ASP A 290 10.71 -13.72 6.18
CA ASP A 290 10.04 -12.68 6.98
C ASP A 290 10.96 -11.45 7.15
N LEU A 291 11.47 -10.93 6.03
CA LEU A 291 12.31 -9.73 5.96
C LEU A 291 11.46 -8.48 6.21
N ASP A 292 11.82 -7.69 7.21
CA ASP A 292 11.32 -6.33 7.37
C ASP A 292 12.39 -5.29 6.95
N GLU A 293 12.10 -4.00 7.11
CA GLU A 293 13.06 -2.95 6.77
C GLU A 293 14.35 -2.99 7.61
N TYR A 294 14.30 -3.55 8.83
CA TYR A 294 15.46 -3.68 9.72
C TYR A 294 16.35 -4.84 9.28
N ALA A 295 15.75 -5.98 8.96
CA ALA A 295 16.44 -7.15 8.41
C ALA A 295 17.11 -6.80 7.06
N ILE A 296 16.39 -6.10 6.17
CA ILE A 296 16.95 -5.64 4.89
C ILE A 296 18.14 -4.68 5.13
N ALA A 297 18.01 -3.74 6.07
CA ALA A 297 19.10 -2.82 6.41
C ALA A 297 20.33 -3.55 6.97
N ALA A 298 20.14 -4.58 7.80
CA ALA A 298 21.23 -5.40 8.31
C ALA A 298 21.93 -6.20 7.20
N LEU A 299 21.16 -6.73 6.24
CA LEU A 299 21.67 -7.47 5.08
C LEU A 299 22.33 -6.57 4.02
N ARG A 300 22.31 -5.24 4.19
CA ARG A 300 22.87 -4.31 3.20
C ARG A 300 24.39 -4.45 3.04
N ALA A 301 25.10 -4.82 4.12
CA ALA A 301 26.54 -5.08 4.09
C ALA A 301 26.89 -6.48 3.55
N GLU A 302 25.89 -7.32 3.34
CA GLU A 302 26.05 -8.71 2.89
C GLU A 302 26.00 -8.80 1.37
N PRO A 303 26.59 -9.87 0.76
CA PRO A 303 26.58 -10.10 -0.68
C PRO A 303 25.23 -10.63 -1.14
N VAL A 304 24.17 -9.85 -0.92
CA VAL A 304 22.80 -10.14 -1.35
C VAL A 304 22.44 -9.20 -2.50
N ASP A 305 21.91 -9.74 -3.58
CA ASP A 305 21.57 -8.98 -4.78
C ASP A 305 20.08 -8.61 -4.86
N SER A 306 19.21 -9.43 -4.26
CA SER A 306 17.75 -9.27 -4.33
C SER A 306 17.06 -9.85 -3.08
N TYR A 307 15.93 -9.24 -2.71
CA TYR A 307 15.14 -9.61 -1.53
C TYR A 307 13.72 -10.02 -1.93
N GLY A 308 13.31 -11.22 -1.51
CA GLY A 308 11.91 -11.68 -1.55
C GLY A 308 11.24 -11.42 -0.20
N VAL A 309 10.26 -10.51 -0.18
CA VAL A 309 9.64 -10.05 1.07
C VAL A 309 8.20 -10.54 1.19
N GLY A 310 7.92 -11.24 2.28
CA GLY A 310 6.61 -11.86 2.54
C GLY A 310 5.78 -11.14 3.60
N THR A 311 5.67 -11.77 4.78
CA THR A 311 4.70 -11.43 5.84
C THR A 311 4.82 -9.98 6.30
N ALA A 312 6.03 -9.54 6.65
CA ALA A 312 6.24 -8.22 7.25
C ALA A 312 5.73 -7.10 6.32
N LEU A 313 5.89 -7.22 5.01
CA LEU A 313 5.35 -6.28 4.05
C LEU A 313 3.82 -6.25 4.07
N VAL A 314 3.17 -7.40 3.87
CA VAL A 314 1.71 -7.48 3.67
C VAL A 314 0.89 -7.28 4.94
N VAL A 315 1.54 -7.22 6.11
CA VAL A 315 0.93 -6.82 7.39
C VAL A 315 1.32 -5.41 7.83
N GLY A 316 1.91 -4.61 6.93
CA GLY A 316 2.27 -3.22 7.18
C GLY A 316 3.42 -3.05 8.18
N SER A 317 4.34 -4.00 8.23
CA SER A 317 5.49 -4.07 9.15
C SER A 317 5.04 -3.86 10.61
N GLY A 318 4.08 -4.68 11.04
CA GLY A 318 3.47 -4.62 12.37
C GLY A 318 2.38 -3.54 12.54
N ALA A 319 2.10 -2.73 11.52
CA ALA A 319 1.02 -1.74 11.51
C ALA A 319 0.03 -2.05 10.38
N PRO A 320 -0.96 -2.94 10.59
CA PRO A 320 -1.86 -3.43 9.53
C PRO A 320 -2.85 -2.37 9.00
N THR A 321 -2.89 -1.19 9.63
CA THR A 321 -3.73 -0.06 9.25
C THR A 321 -2.95 1.24 9.42
N ALA A 322 -3.22 2.20 8.52
CA ALA A 322 -2.66 3.55 8.60
C ALA A 322 -3.25 4.40 9.74
N GLY A 323 -4.33 3.92 10.40
CA GLY A 323 -4.98 4.61 11.51
C GLY A 323 -5.70 5.91 11.11
N MET A 324 -6.11 6.00 9.85
CA MET A 324 -6.88 7.11 9.30
C MET A 324 -8.32 7.08 9.80
N VAL A 325 -8.94 8.26 9.88
CA VAL A 325 -10.33 8.45 10.27
C VAL A 325 -11.05 9.34 9.27
N TYR A 326 -12.35 9.10 9.09
CA TYR A 326 -13.24 9.90 8.25
C TYR A 326 -14.12 10.75 9.16
N LYS A 327 -14.16 12.07 8.97
CA LYS A 327 -14.85 12.97 9.91
C LYS A 327 -15.58 14.08 9.19
N LEU A 328 -16.84 14.30 9.57
CA LEU A 328 -17.59 15.50 9.21
C LEU A 328 -16.91 16.72 9.83
N VAL A 329 -16.56 17.70 8.99
CA VAL A 329 -15.86 18.92 9.40
C VAL A 329 -16.68 20.17 9.12
N GLU A 330 -17.66 20.11 8.21
CA GLU A 330 -18.46 21.28 7.84
C GLU A 330 -19.88 20.84 7.46
N VAL A 331 -20.88 21.63 7.87
CA VAL A 331 -22.30 21.42 7.53
C VAL A 331 -22.88 22.78 7.11
N GLN A 332 -23.39 22.89 5.88
CA GLN A 332 -23.97 24.12 5.34
C GLN A 332 -23.05 25.34 5.54
N GLY A 333 -21.75 25.17 5.26
CA GLY A 333 -20.72 26.21 5.44
C GLY A 333 -20.33 26.50 6.90
N ARG A 334 -20.96 25.83 7.89
CA ARG A 334 -20.63 25.98 9.30
C ARG A 334 -19.59 24.92 9.73
N PRO A 335 -18.42 25.33 10.23
CA PRO A 335 -17.44 24.42 10.83
C PRO A 335 -18.03 23.60 11.99
N VAL A 336 -17.82 22.30 11.97
CA VAL A 336 -18.20 21.37 13.05
C VAL A 336 -17.02 20.51 13.48
N ALA A 337 -16.97 20.15 14.75
CA ALA A 337 -15.88 19.36 15.30
C ALA A 337 -16.37 18.48 16.45
N LYS A 338 -15.77 17.29 16.58
CA LYS A 338 -15.93 16.45 17.76
C LYS A 338 -15.00 16.97 18.85
N ARG A 339 -15.57 17.39 19.97
CA ARG A 339 -14.82 17.72 21.18
C ARG A 339 -14.64 16.47 22.01
N SER A 340 -13.40 16.08 22.26
CA SER A 340 -13.07 15.04 23.24
C SER A 340 -11.67 15.28 23.78
N SER A 341 -11.44 14.97 25.06
CA SER A 341 -10.22 15.30 25.81
C SER A 341 -8.90 14.80 25.17
N HIS A 342 -8.95 13.82 24.27
CA HIS A 342 -7.77 13.22 23.64
C HIS A 342 -7.90 12.98 22.13
N LYS A 343 -8.98 13.45 21.47
CA LYS A 343 -9.23 13.26 20.03
C LYS A 343 -9.99 14.45 19.44
N GLU A 344 -9.47 15.67 19.63
CA GLU A 344 -10.04 16.86 19.01
C GLU A 344 -9.91 16.80 17.48
N SER A 345 -10.99 17.08 16.76
CA SER A 345 -10.95 17.38 15.33
C SER A 345 -11.06 18.89 15.10
N ARG A 346 -10.53 19.38 13.98
CA ARG A 346 -10.65 20.79 13.60
C ARG A 346 -11.71 20.95 12.52
N GLY A 347 -12.73 21.75 12.82
CA GLY A 347 -13.84 21.99 11.91
C GLY A 347 -13.49 22.95 10.77
N GLY A 348 -14.33 22.95 9.76
CA GLY A 348 -14.15 23.65 8.50
C GLY A 348 -13.48 22.75 7.48
N THR A 349 -13.91 22.86 6.23
CA THR A 349 -13.25 22.22 5.10
C THR A 349 -11.83 22.78 4.99
N LYS A 350 -10.82 21.91 4.87
CA LYS A 350 -9.41 22.29 4.85
C LYS A 350 -8.74 21.92 3.54
N ARG A 351 -7.64 22.62 3.27
CA ARG A 351 -6.66 22.26 2.25
C ARG A 351 -5.26 22.20 2.83
N ALA A 352 -4.37 21.42 2.22
CA ALA A 352 -2.98 21.33 2.66
C ALA A 352 -1.98 21.74 1.57
N VAL A 353 -0.92 22.42 2.00
CA VAL A 353 0.24 22.77 1.17
C VAL A 353 1.52 22.29 1.83
N ARG A 354 2.51 21.94 1.00
CA ARG A 354 3.84 21.51 1.44
C ARG A 354 4.83 22.65 1.23
N LEU A 355 5.58 22.97 2.28
CA LEU A 355 6.70 23.88 2.20
C LEU A 355 8.00 23.12 1.96
N SER A 356 8.81 23.63 1.05
CA SER A 356 10.13 23.09 0.76
C SER A 356 11.16 24.19 0.59
N ARG A 357 12.40 23.91 0.98
CA ARG A 357 13.55 24.76 0.68
C ARG A 357 13.80 24.77 -0.83
N ARG A 358 14.60 25.72 -1.31
CA ARG A 358 15.07 25.75 -2.72
C ARG A 358 15.81 24.47 -3.14
N SER A 359 16.37 23.72 -2.19
CA SER A 359 16.98 22.39 -2.42
C SER A 359 15.97 21.30 -2.76
N GLY A 360 14.67 21.54 -2.60
CA GLY A 360 13.61 20.54 -2.68
C GLY A 360 13.31 19.81 -1.37
N THR A 361 14.09 20.05 -0.31
CA THR A 361 13.85 19.43 1.00
C THR A 361 12.58 19.97 1.62
N ILE A 362 11.60 19.10 1.91
CA ILE A 362 10.38 19.48 2.61
C ILE A 362 10.67 19.81 4.07
N VAL A 363 9.98 20.80 4.61
CA VAL A 363 10.24 21.29 5.97
C VAL A 363 8.99 21.36 6.83
N GLU A 364 7.81 21.50 6.23
CA GLU A 364 6.56 21.69 6.96
C GLU A 364 5.36 21.40 6.05
N GLU A 365 4.30 20.91 6.67
CA GLU A 365 2.97 20.81 6.08
C GLU A 365 2.06 21.86 6.70
N LEU A 366 1.52 22.77 5.88
CA LEU A 366 0.57 23.78 6.33
C LEU A 366 -0.85 23.36 5.95
N VAL A 367 -1.73 23.34 6.94
CA VAL A 367 -3.16 23.08 6.76
C VAL A 367 -3.93 24.39 6.95
N LEU A 368 -4.74 24.73 5.95
CA LEU A 368 -5.46 25.99 5.81
C LEU A 368 -6.95 25.70 5.69
N ARG A 369 -7.83 26.67 5.97
CA ARG A 369 -9.23 26.54 5.54
C ARG A 369 -9.31 26.57 4.02
N ALA A 370 -10.25 25.83 3.45
CA ALA A 370 -10.55 25.91 2.04
C ALA A 370 -10.88 27.37 1.66
N GLY A 371 -10.33 27.84 0.54
CA GLY A 371 -10.45 29.22 0.08
C GLY A 371 -9.49 30.24 0.70
N GLN A 372 -8.69 29.86 1.71
CA GLN A 372 -7.58 30.70 2.18
C GLN A 372 -6.35 30.51 1.29
N ASP A 373 -5.70 31.62 0.94
CA ASP A 373 -4.41 31.60 0.28
C ASP A 373 -3.32 31.14 1.25
N ALA A 374 -2.35 30.40 0.71
CA ALA A 374 -1.18 30.05 1.49
C ALA A 374 -0.37 31.34 1.73
N PRO A 375 0.18 31.55 2.94
CA PRO A 375 1.00 32.72 3.19
C PRO A 375 2.18 32.75 2.22
N ALA A 376 2.46 33.92 1.63
CA ALA A 376 3.67 34.11 0.85
C ALA A 376 4.88 33.87 1.74
N GLN A 377 5.73 32.92 1.36
CA GLN A 377 6.96 32.63 2.08
C GLN A 377 8.15 32.78 1.13
N GLU A 378 8.78 33.95 1.11
CA GLU A 378 9.89 34.27 0.18
C GLU A 378 11.07 33.28 0.25
N ALA A 379 11.23 32.60 1.39
CA ALA A 379 12.28 31.60 1.61
C ALA A 379 11.92 30.17 1.15
N PHE A 380 10.66 29.89 0.81
CA PHE A 380 10.19 28.53 0.57
C PHE A 380 9.35 28.41 -0.71
N THR A 381 9.45 27.25 -1.35
CA THR A 381 8.51 26.86 -2.40
C THR A 381 7.29 26.23 -1.75
N VAL A 382 6.10 26.72 -2.12
CA VAL A 382 4.80 26.24 -1.65
C VAL A 382 4.17 25.37 -2.74
N ARG A 383 3.70 24.17 -2.39
CA ARG A 383 3.03 23.27 -3.33
C ARG A 383 1.72 22.75 -2.78
N ASP A 384 0.65 22.84 -3.57
CA ASP A 384 -0.63 22.20 -3.28
C ASP A 384 -0.54 20.66 -3.32
N LEU A 385 -1.09 20.05 -2.29
CA LEU A 385 -1.07 18.60 -2.12
C LEU A 385 -2.31 17.93 -2.68
N GLN A 386 -3.47 18.58 -2.55
CA GLN A 386 -4.73 18.07 -3.05
C GLN A 386 -4.94 18.40 -4.53
N ILE A 387 -5.52 17.45 -5.25
CA ILE A 387 -6.03 17.59 -6.60
C ILE A 387 -7.51 17.18 -6.65
N PRO A 388 -8.26 17.65 -7.66
CA PRO A 388 -9.54 17.07 -8.01
C PRO A 388 -9.39 15.57 -8.30
N LEU A 389 -10.22 14.74 -7.67
CA LEU A 389 -10.31 13.30 -7.96
C LEU A 389 -11.64 12.96 -8.61
N VAL A 390 -12.73 13.51 -8.07
CA VAL A 390 -14.10 13.33 -8.56
C VAL A 390 -14.78 14.68 -8.64
N ARG A 391 -15.55 14.89 -9.72
CA ARG A 391 -16.43 16.05 -9.89
C ARG A 391 -17.81 15.60 -10.34
N GLY A 392 -18.84 16.05 -9.63
CA GLY A 392 -20.22 15.69 -9.96
C GLY A 392 -20.44 14.18 -10.05
N GLY A 393 -19.83 13.41 -9.13
CA GLY A 393 -19.94 11.96 -9.10
C GLY A 393 -19.01 11.17 -10.03
N LYS A 394 -18.25 11.84 -10.91
CA LYS A 394 -17.42 11.19 -11.93
C LYS A 394 -15.93 11.45 -11.70
N PRO A 395 -15.05 10.42 -11.82
CA PRO A 395 -13.61 10.63 -11.82
C PRO A 395 -13.18 11.65 -12.90
N VAL A 396 -12.20 12.49 -12.58
CA VAL A 396 -11.63 13.43 -13.55
C VAL A 396 -10.74 12.69 -14.56
N ALA A 397 -10.58 13.23 -15.78
CA ALA A 397 -9.90 12.52 -16.87
C ALA A 397 -8.38 12.34 -16.65
N ASP A 398 -7.71 13.35 -16.08
CA ASP A 398 -6.24 13.43 -16.03
C ASP A 398 -5.64 12.93 -14.70
N LEU A 399 -6.15 11.81 -14.19
CA LEU A 399 -5.64 11.22 -12.95
C LEU A 399 -4.25 10.58 -13.16
N PRO A 400 -3.35 10.67 -12.16
CA PRO A 400 -2.04 10.04 -12.24
C PRO A 400 -2.13 8.52 -12.44
N THR A 401 -1.31 8.00 -13.36
CA THR A 401 -1.11 6.56 -13.54
C THR A 401 -0.31 5.96 -12.39
N LEU A 402 -0.37 4.62 -12.23
CA LEU A 402 0.43 3.91 -11.22
C LEU A 402 1.94 4.21 -11.36
N ALA A 403 2.45 4.37 -12.58
CA ALA A 403 3.84 4.73 -12.82
C ALA A 403 4.18 6.15 -12.32
N GLN A 404 3.32 7.14 -12.63
CA GLN A 404 3.49 8.51 -12.13
C GLN A 404 3.38 8.60 -10.61
N SER A 405 2.48 7.82 -10.00
CA SER A 405 2.34 7.70 -8.55
C SER A 405 3.58 7.08 -7.92
N ARG A 406 4.16 6.03 -8.53
CA ARG A 406 5.42 5.41 -8.09
C ARG A 406 6.58 6.39 -8.15
N GLU A 407 6.70 7.16 -9.23
CA GLU A 407 7.71 8.22 -9.31
C GLU A 407 7.50 9.31 -8.25
N LEU A 408 6.24 9.62 -7.92
CA LEU A 408 5.93 10.57 -6.86
C LEU A 408 6.42 10.07 -5.50
N VAL A 409 6.26 8.78 -5.18
CA VAL A 409 6.84 8.20 -3.96
C VAL A 409 8.36 8.38 -3.96
N ALA A 410 9.03 8.00 -5.05
CA ALA A 410 10.49 8.12 -5.16
C ALA A 410 10.98 9.55 -4.94
N ARG A 411 10.34 10.54 -5.60
CA ARG A 411 10.63 11.97 -5.38
C ARG A 411 10.33 12.42 -3.96
N GLY A 412 9.23 11.93 -3.39
CA GLY A 412 8.84 12.19 -2.00
C GLY A 412 9.90 11.75 -1.00
N LEU A 413 10.41 10.52 -1.15
CA LEU A 413 11.47 9.98 -0.29
C LEU A 413 12.77 10.79 -0.37
N ILE A 414 13.16 11.24 -1.56
CA ILE A 414 14.32 12.11 -1.77
C ILE A 414 14.12 13.49 -1.13
N SER A 415 12.87 13.99 -1.09
CA SER A 415 12.55 15.31 -0.56
C SER A 415 12.58 15.39 0.97
N LEU A 416 12.59 14.27 1.69
CA LEU A 416 12.58 14.27 3.15
C LEU A 416 13.85 14.91 3.74
N PRO A 417 13.77 15.56 4.92
CA PRO A 417 14.97 15.85 5.69
C PRO A 417 15.68 14.54 6.07
N TRP A 418 16.98 14.62 6.37
CA TRP A 418 17.80 13.43 6.57
C TRP A 418 17.26 12.48 7.68
N GLU A 419 16.61 13.02 8.72
CA GLU A 419 15.98 12.19 9.75
C GLU A 419 14.77 11.39 9.25
N GLY A 420 14.15 11.83 8.16
CA GLY A 420 12.94 11.24 7.60
C GLY A 420 13.12 9.81 7.08
N LEU A 421 14.35 9.42 6.71
CA LEU A 421 14.67 8.07 6.25
C LEU A 421 15.23 7.17 7.36
N LYS A 422 15.36 7.66 8.60
CA LYS A 422 15.86 6.84 9.71
C LYS A 422 14.88 5.74 10.07
N LEU A 423 15.41 4.53 10.26
CA LEU A 423 14.66 3.39 10.78
C LEU A 423 14.47 3.45 12.31
N SER A 424 15.36 4.13 13.02
CA SER A 424 15.25 4.30 14.48
C SER A 424 13.98 5.05 14.87
N ALA A 425 13.41 4.71 16.02
CA ALA A 425 12.19 5.32 16.53
C ALA A 425 12.27 6.86 16.61
N GLY A 426 11.13 7.52 16.42
CA GLY A 426 10.93 8.94 16.71
C GLY A 426 9.75 9.55 15.96
N GLU A 427 9.69 10.88 16.00
CA GLU A 427 8.59 11.70 15.49
C GLU A 427 8.51 11.81 13.96
N PRO A 428 7.37 12.27 13.41
CA PRO A 428 7.22 12.61 12.00
C PRO A 428 8.36 13.50 11.48
N ALA A 429 8.74 13.32 10.21
CA ALA A 429 9.90 13.98 9.60
C ALA A 429 9.75 15.50 9.52
N ILE A 430 8.51 15.98 9.40
CA ILE A 430 8.17 17.40 9.39
C ILE A 430 6.92 17.62 10.26
N PRO A 431 6.76 18.82 10.84
CA PRO A 431 5.54 19.18 11.54
C PRO A 431 4.37 19.44 10.57
N THR A 432 3.16 19.23 11.09
CA THR A 432 1.92 19.71 10.48
C THR A 432 1.40 20.89 11.30
N THR A 433 1.37 22.07 10.70
CA THR A 433 0.86 23.29 11.34
C THR A 433 -0.47 23.67 10.70
N PHE A 434 -1.49 23.95 11.51
CA PHE A 434 -2.71 24.53 10.95
C PHE A 434 -2.73 26.02 11.22
N LEU A 435 -3.00 26.80 10.19
CA LEU A 435 -3.24 28.23 10.33
C LEU A 435 -4.70 28.46 10.75
N GLN A 436 -4.93 29.50 11.55
CA GLN A 436 -6.24 29.83 12.11
C GLN A 436 -7.14 30.56 11.13
#